data_AF-A0A1G8WF32-F1
#
_entry.id   AF-A0A1G8WF32-F1
#
_cell.length_a   1.000
_cell.length_b   1.000
_cell.length_c   1.000
_cell.angle_alpha   90.00
_cell.angle_beta   90.00
_cell.angle_gamma   90.00
#
_symmetry.space_group_name_H-M   'P 1'
#
loop_
_entity.id
_entity.type
_entity.pdbx_description
1 polymer ?
#
loop_
_entity_poly.entity_id
_entity_poly.type
_entity_poly.pdbx_seq_one_letter_code
_entity_poly.pdbx_strand_id
1 'polypeptide(L)'
;MRTFEELRWRWVINTYVRPFYLRAEWLPHDWTMARRVARAGKRVKLGDVQRMLHGTWRESSVAAWYCLRLPPESVTSDLEFALGHAYSSKNAHTLAAAAVALLGPRALPMLESAPCLIDAEPGDDGAGVVAAAIEEIGGTPPIRPDDGYRAWFQGLLRAARDLQVAYRDVQLTSRTSGRCPRR
;
A
#
# COMPACT_ATOMS: atom_id res chain seq x y z
N MET A 1 0.08 -26.58 20.12
CA MET A 1 -1.10 -26.53 19.24
C MET A 1 -1.09 -25.18 18.54
N ARG A 2 -0.92 -25.13 17.21
CA ARG A 2 -0.98 -23.84 16.47
C ARG A 2 -2.43 -23.49 16.22
N THR A 3 -2.80 -22.23 16.42
CA THR A 3 -4.20 -21.81 16.24
C THR A 3 -4.57 -21.80 14.76
N PHE A 4 -5.86 -21.97 14.44
CA PHE A 4 -6.36 -21.89 13.07
C PHE A 4 -5.99 -20.57 12.37
N GLU A 5 -5.87 -19.49 13.16
CA GLU A 5 -5.41 -18.19 12.69
C GLU A 5 -3.93 -18.19 12.26
N GLU A 6 -3.04 -18.85 13.00
CA GLU A 6 -1.61 -18.96 12.62
C GLU A 6 -1.41 -19.72 11.30
N LEU A 7 -2.20 -20.76 11.04
CA LEU A 7 -2.13 -21.53 9.79
C LEU A 7 -2.67 -20.73 8.60
N ARG A 8 -3.78 -20.01 8.78
CA ARG A 8 -4.29 -19.07 7.78
C ARG A 8 -3.29 -17.93 7.52
N TRP A 9 -2.60 -17.47 8.56
CA TRP A 9 -1.62 -16.40 8.47
C TRP A 9 -0.37 -16.80 7.68
N ARG A 10 0.15 -17.99 7.95
CA ARG A 10 1.27 -18.56 7.18
C ARG A 10 0.91 -18.77 5.71
N TRP A 11 -0.35 -19.08 5.40
CA TRP A 11 -0.86 -19.12 4.04
C TRP A 11 -0.93 -17.72 3.42
N VAL A 12 -1.42 -16.70 4.13
CA VAL A 12 -1.45 -15.30 3.64
C VAL A 12 -0.03 -14.80 3.34
N ILE A 13 0.93 -15.02 4.25
CA ILE A 13 2.33 -14.65 4.02
C ILE A 13 2.90 -15.35 2.79
N ASN A 14 2.75 -16.67 2.67
CA ASN A 14 3.32 -17.41 1.55
C ASN A 14 2.60 -17.17 0.22
N THR A 15 1.32 -16.85 0.25
CA THR A 15 0.48 -16.68 -0.95
C THR A 15 0.49 -15.24 -1.45
N TYR A 16 0.58 -14.27 -0.55
CA TYR A 16 0.38 -12.85 -0.88
C TYR A 16 1.59 -11.97 -0.58
N VAL A 17 2.29 -12.19 0.54
CA VAL A 17 3.43 -11.36 0.95
C VAL A 17 4.71 -11.76 0.20
N ARG A 18 5.05 -13.04 0.21
CA ARG A 18 6.30 -13.55 -0.40
C ARG A 18 6.34 -13.36 -1.93
N PRO A 19 5.27 -13.62 -2.71
CA PRO A 19 5.28 -13.36 -4.15
C PRO A 19 5.28 -11.87 -4.49
N PHE A 20 4.74 -11.04 -3.60
CA PHE A 20 4.75 -9.59 -3.74
C PHE A 20 6.18 -9.07 -3.55
N TYR A 21 6.85 -9.41 -2.44
CA TYR A 21 8.22 -8.96 -2.18
C TYR A 21 9.26 -9.42 -3.20
N LEU A 22 9.19 -10.67 -3.67
CA LEU A 22 10.11 -11.18 -4.69
C LEU A 22 9.95 -10.50 -6.07
N ARG A 23 8.96 -9.62 -6.25
CA ARG A 23 8.60 -9.02 -7.54
C ARG A 23 8.32 -7.51 -7.50
N ALA A 24 8.08 -6.94 -6.32
CA ALA A 24 7.58 -5.58 -6.14
C ALA A 24 8.58 -4.61 -5.53
N GLU A 25 9.70 -5.10 -4.99
CA GLU A 25 10.84 -4.25 -4.56
C GLU A 25 11.36 -3.39 -5.73
N TRP A 26 11.01 -3.76 -6.95
CA TRP A 26 11.25 -3.04 -8.18
C TRP A 26 10.03 -3.09 -9.08
N LEU A 27 8.80 -2.86 -8.59
CA LEU A 27 7.58 -2.85 -9.43
C LEU A 27 7.90 -2.06 -10.72
N PRO A 28 8.19 -2.74 -11.85
CA PRO A 28 8.26 -2.04 -13.10
C PRO A 28 6.83 -1.58 -13.35
N HIS A 29 6.64 -0.61 -14.23
CA HIS A 29 5.32 -0.23 -14.73
C HIS A 29 4.69 -1.37 -15.58
N ASP A 30 4.69 -2.61 -15.06
CA ASP A 30 4.18 -3.82 -15.67
C ASP A 30 2.74 -4.05 -15.22
N TRP A 31 1.83 -3.62 -16.08
CA TRP A 31 0.40 -3.87 -15.99
C TRP A 31 0.04 -5.34 -15.71
N THR A 32 0.85 -6.28 -16.19
CA THR A 32 0.67 -7.72 -15.93
C THR A 32 0.84 -8.05 -14.46
N MET A 33 1.81 -7.41 -13.80
CA MET A 33 2.03 -7.56 -12.37
C MET A 33 0.87 -7.00 -11.56
N ALA A 34 0.41 -5.78 -11.90
CA ALA A 34 -0.74 -5.15 -11.24
C ALA A 34 -1.98 -6.06 -11.31
N ARG A 35 -2.28 -6.67 -12.47
CA ARG A 35 -3.39 -7.63 -12.60
C ARG A 35 -3.20 -8.90 -11.79
N ARG A 36 -1.97 -9.41 -11.66
CA ARG A 36 -1.68 -10.60 -10.83
C ARG A 36 -1.90 -10.30 -9.36
N VAL A 37 -1.41 -9.16 -8.88
CA VAL A 37 -1.64 -8.68 -7.50
C VAL A 37 -3.14 -8.45 -7.27
N ALA A 38 -3.84 -7.84 -8.23
CA ALA A 38 -5.28 -7.62 -8.14
C ALA A 38 -6.08 -8.93 -8.02
N ARG A 39 -5.73 -9.94 -8.84
CA ARG A 39 -6.34 -11.28 -8.77
C ARG A 39 -6.04 -11.99 -7.45
N ALA A 40 -4.81 -11.90 -6.95
CA ALA A 40 -4.44 -12.46 -5.66
C ALA A 40 -5.23 -11.78 -4.51
N GLY A 41 -5.33 -10.46 -4.56
CA GLY A 41 -6.08 -9.65 -3.60
C GLY A 41 -7.59 -9.91 -3.55
N LYS A 42 -8.16 -10.62 -4.52
CA LYS A 42 -9.60 -10.91 -4.59
C LYS A 42 -10.13 -11.62 -3.34
N ARG A 43 -9.30 -12.43 -2.68
CA ARG A 43 -9.68 -13.22 -1.51
C ARG A 43 -9.30 -12.58 -0.16
N VAL A 44 -8.46 -11.54 -0.19
CA VAL A 44 -8.05 -10.81 1.02
C VAL A 44 -9.28 -10.06 1.53
N LYS A 45 -9.67 -10.19 2.81
CA LYS A 45 -10.84 -9.48 3.38
C LYS A 45 -10.41 -8.16 4.04
N LEU A 46 -11.39 -7.29 4.36
CA LEU A 46 -11.14 -6.04 5.10
C LEU A 46 -10.36 -6.32 6.40
N GLY A 47 -10.86 -7.22 7.25
CA GLY A 47 -10.17 -7.56 8.50
C GLY A 47 -8.78 -8.18 8.32
N ASP A 48 -8.48 -8.80 7.16
CA ASP A 48 -7.11 -9.25 6.86
C ASP A 48 -6.20 -8.03 6.59
N VAL A 49 -6.67 -7.05 5.83
CA VAL A 49 -5.93 -5.80 5.55
C VAL A 49 -5.69 -5.01 6.83
N GLN A 50 -6.72 -4.80 7.65
CA GLN A 50 -6.61 -4.07 8.90
C GLN A 50 -5.58 -4.73 9.83
N ARG A 51 -5.67 -6.04 10.03
CA ARG A 51 -4.69 -6.79 10.82
C ARG A 51 -3.26 -6.64 10.29
N MET A 52 -3.08 -6.66 8.96
CA MET A 52 -1.76 -6.49 8.35
C MET A 52 -1.19 -5.09 8.51
N LEU A 53 -2.03 -4.05 8.46
CA LEU A 53 -1.62 -2.66 8.72
C LEU A 53 -1.07 -2.49 10.15
N HIS A 54 -1.60 -3.25 11.11
CA HIS A 54 -1.12 -3.30 12.50
C HIS A 54 0.01 -4.31 12.73
N GLY A 55 0.49 -4.96 11.68
CA GLY A 55 1.48 -6.02 11.74
C GLY A 55 2.92 -5.53 11.68
N THR A 56 3.82 -6.43 11.30
CA THR A 56 5.23 -6.07 11.03
C THR A 56 5.34 -5.15 9.80
N TRP A 57 6.51 -4.52 9.61
CA TRP A 57 6.74 -3.66 8.44
C TRP A 57 6.44 -4.37 7.09
N ARG A 58 6.69 -5.68 7.00
CA ARG A 58 6.41 -6.45 5.78
C ARG A 58 4.92 -6.61 5.53
N GLU A 59 4.18 -6.83 6.60
CA GLU A 59 2.74 -7.06 6.55
C GLU A 59 2.04 -5.75 6.20
N SER A 60 2.41 -4.65 6.84
CA SER A 60 1.87 -3.32 6.59
C SER A 60 2.18 -2.81 5.18
N SER A 61 3.40 -3.01 4.65
CA SER A 61 3.69 -2.70 3.25
C SER A 61 2.80 -3.46 2.27
N VAL A 62 2.55 -4.75 2.50
CA VAL A 62 1.67 -5.54 1.63
C VAL A 62 0.22 -5.09 1.78
N ALA A 63 -0.20 -4.75 3.00
CA ALA A 63 -1.51 -4.20 3.27
C ALA A 63 -1.75 -2.86 2.57
N ALA A 64 -0.72 -2.02 2.44
CA ALA A 64 -0.77 -0.76 1.70
C ALA A 64 -1.24 -0.96 0.25
N TRP A 65 -0.86 -2.06 -0.39
CA TRP A 65 -1.30 -2.37 -1.75
C TRP A 65 -2.70 -2.98 -1.79
N TYR A 66 -3.03 -3.85 -0.82
CA TYR A 66 -4.37 -4.45 -0.77
C TYR A 66 -5.46 -3.50 -0.30
N CYS A 67 -5.14 -2.46 0.49
CA CYS A 67 -6.12 -1.48 0.94
C CYS A 67 -6.66 -0.63 -0.23
N LEU A 68 -5.91 -0.51 -1.34
CA LEU A 68 -6.31 0.20 -2.55
C LEU A 68 -7.60 -0.33 -3.21
N ARG A 69 -8.01 -1.56 -2.89
CA ARG A 69 -9.27 -2.15 -3.39
C ARG A 69 -10.48 -1.84 -2.52
N LEU A 70 -10.25 -1.33 -1.32
CA LEU A 70 -11.26 -1.14 -0.27
C LEU A 70 -11.75 0.32 -0.28
N PRO A 71 -12.97 0.58 0.20
CA PRO A 71 -13.42 1.95 0.39
C PRO A 71 -12.49 2.69 1.36
N PRO A 72 -12.04 3.93 1.05
CA PRO A 72 -11.11 4.67 1.90
C PRO A 72 -11.58 4.79 3.36
N GLU A 73 -12.89 5.00 3.58
CA GLU A 73 -13.50 5.12 4.89
C GLU A 73 -13.36 3.86 5.77
N SER A 74 -13.11 2.70 5.16
CA SER A 74 -12.94 1.43 5.88
C SER A 74 -11.51 1.16 6.34
N VAL A 75 -10.53 1.90 5.83
CA VAL A 75 -9.08 1.62 6.06
C VAL A 75 -8.28 2.84 6.50
N THR A 76 -8.86 4.04 6.48
CA THR A 76 -8.13 5.30 6.76
C THR A 76 -7.47 5.28 8.13
N SER A 77 -8.20 4.91 9.19
CA SER A 77 -7.67 4.88 10.56
C SER A 77 -6.56 3.84 10.74
N ASP A 78 -6.68 2.69 10.09
CA ASP A 78 -5.65 1.63 10.14
C ASP A 78 -4.40 2.03 9.35
N LEU A 79 -4.57 2.76 8.25
CA LEU A 79 -3.48 3.29 7.45
C LEU A 79 -2.74 4.41 8.21
N GLU A 80 -3.49 5.27 8.89
CA GLU A 80 -2.96 6.29 9.80
C GLU A 80 -2.12 5.67 10.90
N PHE A 81 -2.66 4.64 11.56
CA PHE A 81 -1.93 3.87 12.57
C PHE A 81 -0.63 3.30 11.99
N ALA A 82 -0.68 2.65 10.83
CA ALA A 82 0.50 2.06 10.20
C ALA A 82 1.58 3.09 9.85
N LEU A 83 1.19 4.26 9.32
CA LEU A 83 2.10 5.37 9.03
C LEU A 83 2.71 5.96 10.30
N GLY A 84 1.91 6.13 11.35
CA GLY A 84 2.35 6.59 12.67
C GLY A 84 3.31 5.64 13.39
N HIS A 85 3.48 4.40 12.90
CA HIS A 85 4.44 3.41 13.41
C HIS A 85 5.52 3.04 12.36
N ALA A 86 5.58 3.76 11.24
CA ALA A 86 6.58 3.56 10.21
C ALA A 86 7.86 4.34 10.55
N TYR A 87 8.64 3.80 11.50
CA TYR A 87 9.89 4.40 12.00
C TYR A 87 11.09 4.29 11.03
N SER A 88 10.91 3.76 9.82
CA SER A 88 12.04 3.60 8.87
C SER A 88 11.57 3.54 7.42
N SER A 89 12.54 3.68 6.51
CA SER A 89 12.39 3.47 5.06
C SER A 89 11.69 2.18 4.63
N LYS A 90 11.59 1.14 5.46
CA LYS A 90 11.17 -0.19 5.01
C LYS A 90 9.71 -0.29 4.56
N ASN A 91 8.80 0.51 5.12
CA ASN A 91 7.38 0.49 4.77
C ASN A 91 6.76 1.89 4.57
N ALA A 92 7.39 2.95 5.09
CA ALA A 92 6.89 4.33 4.99
C ALA A 92 6.55 4.74 3.55
N HIS A 93 7.42 4.43 2.57
CA HIS A 93 7.21 4.77 1.17
C HIS A 93 5.95 4.10 0.57
N THR A 94 5.72 2.81 0.86
CA THR A 94 4.52 2.11 0.37
C THR A 94 3.23 2.62 1.02
N LEU A 95 3.29 2.91 2.32
CA LEU A 95 2.15 3.43 3.06
C LEU A 95 1.79 4.85 2.61
N ALA A 96 2.79 5.70 2.37
CA ALA A 96 2.60 7.05 1.84
C ALA A 96 1.95 7.02 0.44
N ALA A 97 2.42 6.15 -0.45
CA ALA A 97 1.83 6.00 -1.78
C ALA A 97 0.37 5.54 -1.70
N ALA A 98 0.06 4.60 -0.81
CA ALA A 98 -1.32 4.15 -0.59
C ALA A 98 -2.21 5.26 -0.02
N ALA A 99 -1.70 6.03 0.96
CA ALA A 99 -2.42 7.15 1.57
C ALA A 99 -2.76 8.22 0.52
N VAL A 100 -1.77 8.64 -0.27
CA VAL A 100 -1.98 9.62 -1.35
C VAL A 100 -2.94 9.08 -2.42
N ALA A 101 -2.83 7.81 -2.81
CA ALA A 101 -3.72 7.22 -3.82
C ALA A 101 -5.18 7.08 -3.35
N LEU A 102 -5.43 6.90 -2.04
CA LEU A 102 -6.78 6.77 -1.48
C LEU A 102 -7.40 8.11 -1.08
N LEU A 103 -6.59 9.02 -0.54
CA LEU A 103 -7.08 10.21 0.15
C LEU A 103 -6.70 11.52 -0.56
N GLY A 104 -5.73 11.48 -1.48
CA GLY A 104 -5.20 12.67 -2.14
C GLY A 104 -4.71 13.70 -1.11
N PRO A 105 -5.07 14.99 -1.24
CA PRO A 105 -4.71 16.03 -0.27
C PRO A 105 -5.14 15.75 1.18
N ARG A 106 -6.19 14.94 1.40
CA ARG A 106 -6.63 14.57 2.75
C ARG A 106 -5.63 13.66 3.49
N ALA A 107 -4.64 13.11 2.80
CA ALA A 107 -3.55 12.34 3.42
C ALA A 107 -2.55 13.24 4.19
N LEU A 108 -2.56 14.56 3.96
CA LEU A 108 -1.52 15.46 4.43
C LEU A 108 -1.26 15.38 5.95
N PRO A 109 -2.26 15.47 6.85
CA PRO A 109 -2.01 15.40 8.28
C PRO A 109 -1.36 14.08 8.72
N MET A 110 -1.75 12.98 8.09
CA MET A 110 -1.19 11.66 8.34
C MET A 110 0.28 11.58 7.94
N LEU A 111 0.63 12.12 6.76
CA LEU A 111 2.01 12.12 6.25
C LEU A 111 2.91 13.04 7.09
N GLU A 112 2.42 14.22 7.49
CA GLU A 112 3.16 15.17 8.33
C GLU A 112 3.46 14.60 9.72
N SER A 113 2.61 13.71 10.23
CA SER A 113 2.81 13.02 11.52
C SER A 113 3.75 11.81 11.46
N ALA A 114 4.24 11.43 10.28
CA ALA A 114 5.03 10.23 10.11
C ALA A 114 6.37 10.32 10.89
N PRO A 115 6.69 9.37 11.79
CA PRO A 115 7.90 9.44 12.62
C PRO A 115 9.20 9.53 11.82
N CYS A 116 9.25 8.90 10.65
CA CYS A 116 10.41 8.98 9.76
C CYS A 116 10.75 10.41 9.29
N LEU A 117 9.85 11.39 9.41
CA LEU A 117 10.17 12.81 9.14
C LEU A 117 10.75 13.54 10.36
N ILE A 118 10.48 13.05 11.57
CA ILE A 118 10.86 13.70 12.83
C ILE A 118 12.25 13.23 13.26
N ASP A 119 12.50 11.91 13.17
CA ASP A 119 13.73 11.26 13.65
C ASP A 119 14.66 10.85 12.49
N ALA A 120 14.57 11.53 11.35
CA ALA A 120 15.32 11.17 10.15
C ALA A 120 16.84 11.29 10.37
N GLU A 121 17.54 10.16 10.37
CA GLU A 121 19.00 10.17 10.23
C GLU A 121 19.41 10.49 8.79
N PRO A 122 20.58 11.10 8.57
CA PRO A 122 21.12 11.30 7.22
C PRO A 122 21.18 9.97 6.45
N GLY A 123 20.43 9.86 5.36
CA GLY A 123 20.33 8.63 4.55
C GLY A 123 19.09 7.77 4.82
N ASP A 124 18.13 8.22 5.64
CA ASP A 124 16.82 7.55 5.72
C ASP A 124 16.00 7.84 4.45
N ASP A 125 16.02 6.87 3.52
CA ASP A 125 15.22 6.89 2.30
C ASP A 125 13.72 7.11 2.57
N GLY A 126 13.21 6.69 3.73
CA GLY A 126 11.81 6.83 4.10
C GLY A 126 11.39 8.29 4.23
N ALA A 127 12.21 9.08 4.92
CA ALA A 127 11.96 10.50 5.12
C ALA A 127 11.88 11.24 3.78
N GLY A 128 12.85 11.00 2.89
CA GLY A 128 12.90 11.61 1.56
C GLY A 128 11.68 11.29 0.71
N VAL A 129 11.23 10.04 0.71
CA VAL A 129 10.04 9.62 -0.05
C VAL A 129 8.74 10.15 0.55
N VAL A 130 8.60 10.19 1.88
CA VAL A 130 7.41 10.78 2.52
C VAL A 130 7.37 12.29 2.29
N ALA A 131 8.52 12.97 2.32
CA ALA A 131 8.62 14.38 1.95
C ALA A 131 8.18 14.63 0.50
N ALA A 132 8.58 13.77 -0.44
CA ALA A 132 8.10 13.81 -1.81
C ALA A 132 6.58 13.56 -1.91
N ALA A 133 6.02 12.71 -1.06
CA ALA A 133 4.57 12.47 -0.99
C ALA A 133 3.80 13.71 -0.52
N ILE A 134 4.31 14.42 0.49
CA ILE A 134 3.76 15.69 0.98
C ILE A 134 3.82 16.76 -0.11
N GLU A 135 4.97 16.91 -0.79
CA GLU A 135 5.15 17.87 -1.89
C GLU A 135 4.16 17.59 -3.05
N GLU A 136 3.98 16.32 -3.43
CA GLU A 136 3.07 15.90 -4.53
C GLU A 136 1.61 16.32 -4.30
N ILE A 137 1.16 16.33 -3.04
CA ILE A 137 -0.22 16.72 -2.69
C ILE A 137 -0.35 18.20 -2.31
N GLY A 138 0.69 19.01 -2.57
CA GLY A 138 0.70 20.46 -2.35
C GLY A 138 1.08 20.90 -0.94
N GLY A 139 1.58 19.99 -0.10
CA GLY A 139 2.11 20.32 1.23
C GLY A 139 3.53 20.87 1.18
N THR A 140 4.04 21.33 2.32
CA THR A 140 5.42 21.81 2.48
C THR A 140 6.16 20.87 3.41
N PRO A 141 6.96 19.91 2.90
CA PRO A 141 7.62 18.94 3.75
C PRO A 141 8.72 19.60 4.61
N PRO A 142 9.00 19.06 5.82
CA PRO A 142 10.02 19.61 6.73
C PRO A 142 11.43 19.46 6.16
N ILE A 143 11.64 18.48 5.29
CA ILE A 143 12.85 18.30 4.51
C ILE A 143 12.50 18.42 3.03
N ARG A 144 13.35 19.10 2.25
CA ARG A 144 13.15 19.20 0.81
C ARG A 144 13.57 17.87 0.16
N PRO A 145 12.67 17.14 -0.53
CA PRO A 145 13.06 15.94 -1.25
C PRO A 145 13.97 16.31 -2.42
N ASP A 146 14.90 15.45 -2.78
CA ASP A 146 15.65 15.55 -4.03
C ASP A 146 14.88 14.94 -5.21
N ASP A 147 15.43 15.04 -6.42
CA ASP A 147 14.78 14.53 -7.62
C ASP A 147 14.69 13.00 -7.66
N GLY A 148 15.59 12.30 -6.96
CA GLY A 148 15.57 10.85 -6.82
C GLY A 148 14.37 10.39 -6.01
N TYR A 149 14.12 11.00 -4.85
CA TYR A 149 12.96 10.70 -4.02
C TYR A 149 11.64 11.10 -4.68
N ARG A 150 11.60 12.23 -5.39
CA ARG A 150 10.44 12.62 -6.22
C ARG A 150 10.13 11.54 -7.26
N ALA A 151 11.13 11.13 -8.04
CA ALA A 151 10.98 10.12 -9.08
C ALA A 151 10.55 8.77 -8.50
N TRP A 152 11.11 8.38 -7.36
CA TRP A 152 10.74 7.16 -6.65
C TRP A 152 9.28 7.21 -6.19
N PHE A 153 8.88 8.25 -5.47
CA PHE A 153 7.49 8.40 -5.02
C PHE A 153 6.51 8.39 -6.18
N GLN A 154 6.82 9.11 -7.26
CA GLN A 154 6.04 9.12 -8.48
C GLN A 154 5.88 7.72 -9.09
N GLY A 155 6.94 6.90 -9.04
CA GLY A 155 6.88 5.49 -9.45
C GLY A 155 5.88 4.67 -8.60
N LEU A 156 5.94 4.83 -7.28
CA LEU A 156 5.05 4.15 -6.34
C LEU A 156 3.59 4.60 -6.51
N LEU A 157 3.36 5.89 -6.67
CA LEU A 157 2.03 6.45 -6.85
C LEU A 157 1.40 6.00 -8.18
N ARG A 158 2.19 5.94 -9.27
CA ARG A 158 1.75 5.33 -10.53
C ARG A 158 1.35 3.87 -10.33
N ALA A 159 2.18 3.08 -9.66
CA ALA A 159 1.87 1.68 -9.37
C ALA A 159 0.59 1.51 -8.53
N ALA A 160 0.37 2.38 -7.54
CA ALA A 160 -0.86 2.38 -6.73
C ALA A 160 -2.10 2.65 -7.59
N ARG A 161 -2.04 3.65 -8.47
CA ARG A 161 -3.13 4.02 -9.40
C ARG A 161 -3.42 2.88 -10.39
N ASP A 162 -2.39 2.30 -10.99
CA ASP A 162 -2.54 1.14 -11.90
C ASP A 162 -3.21 -0.03 -11.18
N LEU A 163 -2.81 -0.28 -9.93
CA LEU A 163 -3.40 -1.35 -9.13
C LEU A 163 -4.87 -1.08 -8.77
N GLN A 164 -5.26 0.17 -8.48
CA GLN A 164 -6.67 0.55 -8.31
C GLN A 164 -7.50 0.30 -9.58
N VAL A 165 -6.96 0.61 -10.77
CA VAL A 165 -7.61 0.27 -12.05
C VAL A 165 -7.74 -1.25 -12.19
N ALA A 166 -6.67 -2.01 -11.96
CA ALA A 166 -6.68 -3.47 -12.06
C ALA A 166 -7.68 -4.12 -11.09
N TYR A 167 -7.85 -3.58 -9.87
CA TYR A 167 -8.88 -4.06 -8.94
C TYR A 167 -10.29 -3.86 -9.47
N ARG A 168 -10.59 -2.70 -10.06
CA ARG A 168 -11.89 -2.42 -10.67
C ARG A 168 -12.19 -3.39 -11.82
N ASP A 169 -11.21 -3.65 -12.69
CA ASP A 169 -11.35 -4.60 -13.82
C ASP A 169 -11.65 -6.03 -13.35
N VAL A 170 -10.94 -6.49 -12.31
CA VAL A 170 -11.15 -7.84 -11.74
C VAL A 170 -12.53 -7.96 -11.08
N GLN A 171 -13.04 -6.89 -10.47
CA GLN A 171 -14.39 -6.87 -9.89
C GLN A 171 -15.48 -6.90 -10.97
N LEU A 172 -15.32 -6.14 -12.06
CA LEU A 172 -16.27 -6.10 -13.17
C LEU A 172 -16.37 -7.44 -13.89
N THR A 173 -15.22 -8.07 -14.20
CA THR A 173 -15.18 -9.40 -14.85
C THR A 173 -15.82 -10.50 -14.00
N SER A 174 -15.74 -10.39 -12.67
CA SER A 174 -16.39 -11.35 -11.76
C SER A 174 -17.92 -11.23 -11.74
N ARG A 175 -18.46 -10.03 -12.02
CA ARG A 175 -19.91 -9.78 -12.07
C ARG A 175 -20.53 -10.27 -13.38
N THR A 176 -19.80 -10.16 -14.50
CA THR A 176 -20.29 -10.63 -15.81
C THR A 176 -20.25 -12.16 -15.93
N SER A 177 -19.24 -12.83 -15.37
CA SER A 177 -19.17 -14.31 -15.35
C SER A 177 -20.22 -14.96 -14.46
N GLY A 178 -20.82 -14.22 -13.52
CA GLY A 178 -21.86 -14.72 -12.61
C GLY A 178 -23.27 -14.75 -13.23
N ARG A 179 -23.48 -14.14 -14.41
CA ARG A 179 -24.73 -14.24 -15.17
C ARG A 179 -24.65 -15.41 -16.15
N CYS A 180 -24.63 -16.63 -15.64
CA CYS A 180 -24.98 -17.77 -16.48
C CYS A 180 -26.52 -17.77 -16.61
N PRO A 181 -27.10 -17.63 -17.81
CA PRO A 181 -28.54 -17.79 -17.98
C PRO A 181 -28.88 -19.24 -17.61
N ARG A 182 -29.59 -19.43 -16.49
CA ARG A 182 -30.23 -20.71 -16.20
C ARG A 182 -31.19 -20.98 -17.36
N ARG A 183 -30.85 -21.96 -18.19
CA ARG A 183 -31.79 -22.63 -19.08
C ARG A 183 -32.45 -23.76 -18.31
#